data_AF-A0A962RY87-F1
#
_entry.id   AF-A0A962RY87-F1
#
_cell.length_a   1.000
_cell.length_b   1.000
_cell.length_c   1.000
_cell.angle_alpha   90.00
_cell.angle_beta   90.00
_cell.angle_gamma   90.00
#
_symmetry.space_group_name_H-M   'P 1'
#
loop_
_entity.id
_entity.type
_entity.pdbx_description
1 polymer ?
#
loop_
_entity_poly.entity_id
_entity_poly.type
_entity_poly.pdbx_seq_one_letter_code
_entity_poly.pdbx_strand_id
1 'polypeptide(L)'
;AALERLREGNAPGFDGAQDLAWRVARSLLEQHRLDDTLYAEAGAAFGEAGLVELVTTIGYYCLVSLTLNAFDVPLTAAMADPWPAD
;
A
#
# COMPACT_ATOMS: atom_id res chain seq x y z
N ALA A 1 -3.68 -4.40 -16.02
CA ALA A 1 -3.09 -5.65 -15.50
C ALA A 1 -2.60 -5.52 -14.06
N ALA A 2 -1.62 -4.65 -13.76
CA ALA A 2 -1.11 -4.50 -12.38
C ALA A 2 -2.17 -4.04 -11.37
N LEU A 3 -2.99 -3.04 -11.72
CA LEU A 3 -4.10 -2.58 -10.87
C LEU A 3 -5.10 -3.69 -10.54
N GLU A 4 -5.43 -4.53 -11.53
CA GLU A 4 -6.35 -5.65 -11.32
C GLU A 4 -5.74 -6.69 -10.37
N ARG A 5 -4.45 -7.01 -10.54
CA ARG A 5 -3.74 -7.90 -9.62
C ARG A 5 -3.71 -7.34 -8.20
N LEU A 6 -3.47 -6.03 -8.04
CA LEU A 6 -3.53 -5.37 -6.73
C LEU A 6 -4.93 -5.44 -6.10
N ARG A 7 -5.98 -5.23 -6.91
CA ARG A 7 -7.38 -5.36 -6.48
C ARG A 7 -7.68 -6.76 -5.93
N GLU A 8 -7.09 -7.79 -6.53
CA GLU A 8 -7.22 -9.19 -6.11
C GLU A 8 -6.25 -9.60 -4.97
N GLY A 9 -5.38 -8.71 -4.49
CA GLY A 9 -4.35 -9.04 -3.49
C GLY A 9 -3.14 -9.82 -4.06
N ASN A 10 -3.04 -9.92 -5.38
CA ASN A 10 -1.97 -10.60 -6.10
C ASN A 10 -0.76 -9.70 -6.32
N ALA A 11 0.40 -10.31 -6.57
CA ALA A 11 1.61 -9.58 -6.91
C ALA A 11 1.42 -8.77 -8.21
N PRO A 12 1.74 -7.46 -8.23
CA PRO A 12 1.45 -6.59 -9.37
C PRO A 12 2.33 -6.87 -10.59
N GLY A 13 3.42 -7.64 -10.45
CA GLY A 13 4.40 -7.89 -11.50
C GLY A 13 5.26 -6.66 -11.81
N PHE A 14 5.54 -5.85 -10.79
CA PHE A 14 6.50 -4.76 -10.88
C PHE A 14 7.94 -5.30 -10.88
N ASP A 15 8.88 -4.43 -11.24
CA ASP A 15 10.31 -4.69 -11.15
C ASP A 15 11.03 -3.55 -10.42
N GLY A 16 12.29 -3.79 -10.07
CA GLY A 16 13.17 -2.81 -9.45
C GLY A 16 12.56 -2.10 -8.24
N ALA A 17 12.62 -0.77 -8.25
CA ALA A 17 12.14 0.07 -7.16
C ALA A 17 10.62 -0.06 -6.92
N GLN A 18 9.82 -0.35 -7.96
CA GLN A 18 8.37 -0.49 -7.81
C GLN A 18 8.00 -1.79 -7.10
N ASP A 19 8.68 -2.89 -7.40
CA ASP A 19 8.52 -4.16 -6.67
C ASP A 19 8.90 -4.00 -5.19
N LEU A 20 10.02 -3.32 -4.93
CA LEU A 20 10.48 -3.09 -3.57
C LEU A 20 9.51 -2.22 -2.76
N ALA A 21 8.97 -1.16 -3.36
CA ALA A 21 7.94 -0.34 -2.72
C ALA A 21 6.67 -1.14 -2.41
N TRP A 22 6.25 -2.03 -3.32
CA TRP A 22 5.13 -2.93 -3.10
C TRP A 22 5.40 -3.94 -1.97
N ARG A 23 6.60 -4.55 -1.92
CA ARG A 23 7.00 -5.46 -0.83
C ARG A 23 7.01 -4.75 0.53
N VAL A 24 7.52 -3.52 0.59
CA VAL A 24 7.47 -2.67 1.80
C VAL A 24 6.04 -2.41 2.24
N ALA A 25 5.17 -1.97 1.33
CA ALA A 25 3.76 -1.73 1.62
C ALA A 25 3.06 -2.99 2.12
N ARG A 26 3.26 -4.13 1.45
CA ARG A 26 2.68 -5.41 1.83
C ARG A 26 3.15 -5.86 3.21
N SER A 27 4.44 -5.79 3.49
CA SER A 27 5.03 -6.18 4.78
C SER A 27 4.50 -5.31 5.92
N LEU A 28 4.38 -4.00 5.73
CA LEU A 28 3.78 -3.11 6.74
C LEU A 28 2.29 -3.35 6.95
N LEU A 29 1.53 -3.65 5.90
CA LEU A 29 0.09 -3.92 6.02
C LEU A 29 -0.21 -5.29 6.65
N GLU A 30 0.57 -6.31 6.36
CA GLU A 30 0.31 -7.70 6.82
C GLU A 30 1.06 -8.06 8.10
N GLN A 31 2.28 -7.55 8.28
CA GLN A 31 3.19 -7.92 9.37
C GLN A 31 3.50 -6.77 10.32
N HIS A 32 3.09 -5.54 9.98
CA HIS A 32 3.26 -4.32 10.77
C HIS A 32 4.71 -3.95 11.06
N ARG A 33 5.67 -4.53 10.32
CA ARG A 33 7.10 -4.28 10.45
C ARG A 33 7.82 -4.64 9.16
N LEU A 34 9.01 -4.07 8.95
CA LEU A 34 9.97 -4.55 7.97
C LEU A 34 10.96 -5.49 8.67
N ASP A 35 11.38 -6.56 8.01
CA ASP A 35 12.56 -7.30 8.45
C ASP A 35 13.85 -6.58 8.03
N ASP A 36 14.97 -6.99 8.64
CA ASP A 36 16.27 -6.33 8.45
C ASP A 36 16.72 -6.37 6.98
N THR A 37 16.39 -7.45 6.27
CA THR A 37 16.75 -7.63 4.86
C THR A 37 15.99 -6.65 3.98
N LEU A 38 14.67 -6.56 4.13
CA LEU A 38 13.83 -5.64 3.36
C LEU A 38 14.12 -4.18 3.73
N TYR A 39 14.39 -3.88 5.00
CA TYR A 39 14.79 -2.55 5.44
C TYR A 39 16.11 -2.11 4.78
N ALA A 40 17.12 -2.98 4.76
CA ALA A 40 18.41 -2.69 4.13
C ALA A 40 18.28 -2.53 2.61
N GLU A 41 17.53 -3.41 1.94
CA GLU A 41 17.24 -3.30 0.49
C GLU A 41 16.54 -1.98 0.17
N ALA A 42 15.49 -1.63 0.92
CA ALA A 42 14.73 -0.40 0.72
C ALA A 42 15.58 0.85 1.02
N GLY A 43 16.37 0.83 2.09
CA GLY A 43 17.30 1.90 2.42
C GLY A 43 18.36 2.13 1.33
N ALA A 44 18.89 1.06 0.72
CA ALA A 44 19.85 1.17 -0.38
C ALA A 44 19.22 1.74 -1.67
N ALA A 45 17.97 1.38 -1.95
CA ALA A 45 17.28 1.82 -3.16
C ALA A 45 16.67 3.23 -3.06
N PHE A 46 16.09 3.59 -1.91
CA PHE A 46 15.35 4.85 -1.73
C PHE A 46 16.11 5.90 -0.92
N GLY A 47 17.16 5.51 -0.20
CA GLY A 47 17.77 6.33 0.84
C GLY A 47 16.86 6.49 2.05
N GLU A 48 17.39 7.11 3.11
CA GLU A 48 16.68 7.31 4.37
C GLU A 48 15.41 8.18 4.19
N ALA A 49 15.54 9.33 3.53
CA ALA A 49 14.41 10.23 3.30
C ALA A 49 13.31 9.57 2.45
N GLY A 50 13.67 8.87 1.37
CA GLY A 50 12.69 8.18 0.53
C GLY A 50 11.98 7.04 1.24
N LEU A 51 12.68 6.30 2.11
CA LEU A 51 12.05 5.27 2.93
C LEU A 51 11.09 5.87 3.97
N VAL A 52 11.46 6.98 4.61
CA VAL A 52 10.57 7.71 5.52
C VAL A 52 9.31 8.19 4.80
N GLU A 53 9.45 8.78 3.61
CA GLU A 53 8.31 9.22 2.79
C GLU A 53 7.39 8.06 2.40
N LEU A 54 7.96 6.91 2.01
CA LEU A 54 7.21 5.71 1.66
C LEU A 54 6.41 5.18 2.85
N VAL A 55 7.05 4.99 4.01
CA VAL A 55 6.39 4.53 5.24
C VAL A 55 5.29 5.51 5.66
N THR A 56 5.56 6.81 5.60
CA THR A 56 4.59 7.85 5.94
C THR A 56 3.38 7.82 5.01
N THR A 57 3.60 7.65 3.70
CA THR A 57 2.53 7.56 2.70
C THR A 57 1.64 6.34 2.96
N ILE A 58 2.24 5.19 3.24
CA ILE A 58 1.50 3.96 3.56
C ILE A 58 0.64 4.18 4.82
N GLY A 59 1.24 4.71 5.89
CA GLY A 59 0.53 4.99 7.14
C GLY A 59 -0.59 6.02 6.97
N TYR A 60 -0.38 7.06 6.17
CA TYR A 60 -1.40 8.07 5.87
C TYR A 60 -2.64 7.45 5.21
N TYR A 61 -2.45 6.59 4.19
CA TYR A 61 -3.59 5.91 3.57
C TYR A 61 -4.23 4.88 4.49
N CYS A 62 -3.48 4.21 5.38
CA CYS A 62 -4.07 3.38 6.42
C CYS A 62 -5.00 4.19 7.34
N LEU A 63 -4.57 5.36 7.79
CA LEU A 63 -5.39 6.26 8.61
C LEU A 63 -6.66 6.70 7.89
N VAL A 64 -6.56 7.07 6.61
CA VAL A 64 -7.71 7.41 5.77
C VAL A 64 -8.66 6.22 5.67
N SER A 65 -8.17 5.03 5.31
CA SER A 65 -8.99 3.82 5.20
C SER A 65 -9.68 3.46 6.52
N LEU A 66 -8.97 3.56 7.66
CA LEU A 66 -9.56 3.34 8.97
C LEU A 66 -10.71 4.32 9.25
N THR A 67 -10.52 5.59 8.92
CA THR A 67 -11.55 6.63 9.09
C THR A 67 -12.76 6.36 8.21
N LEU A 68 -12.56 6.09 6.92
CA LEU A 68 -13.65 5.81 5.97
C LEU A 68 -14.45 4.58 6.39
N ASN A 69 -13.77 3.50 6.79
CA ASN A 69 -14.40 2.27 7.24
C ASN A 69 -15.16 2.44 8.55
N ALA A 70 -14.60 3.16 9.52
CA ALA A 70 -15.22 3.35 10.84
C ALA A 70 -16.52 4.19 10.79
N PHE A 71 -16.62 5.08 9.81
CA PHE A 71 -17.77 5.98 9.65
C PHE A 71 -18.67 5.63 8.46
N ASP A 72 -18.46 4.47 7.83
CA ASP A 72 -19.23 3.98 6.68
C ASP A 72 -19.46 5.08 5.63
N VAL A 73 -18.36 5.75 5.24
CA VAL A 73 -18.44 6.93 4.37
C VAL A 73 -18.85 6.48 2.97
N PRO A 74 -20.01 6.95 2.44
CA PRO A 74 -20.51 6.47 1.15
C PRO A 74 -19.69 7.05 0.00
N LEU A 75 -19.67 6.33 -1.11
CA LEU A 75 -19.17 6.85 -2.37
C LEU A 75 -20.02 8.03 -2.85
N THR A 76 -19.37 8.98 -3.52
CA THR A 76 -20.10 10.08 -4.16
C THR A 76 -20.88 9.57 -5.38
N ALA A 77 -21.97 10.26 -5.75
CA ALA A 77 -22.79 9.86 -6.90
C ALA A 77 -22.04 9.82 -8.25
N ALA A 78 -20.83 10.41 -8.32
CA ALA A 78 -19.98 10.40 -9.51
C ALA A 78 -19.05 9.18 -9.58
N MET A 79 -18.97 8.36 -8.53
CA MET A 79 -18.07 7.20 -8.43
C MET A 79 -18.85 5.90 -8.59
N ALA A 80 -18.36 5.00 -9.44
CA ALA A 80 -18.85 3.63 -9.49
C ALA A 80 -18.25 2.84 -8.33
N ASP A 81 -19.08 2.09 -7.61
CA ASP A 81 -18.63 1.20 -6.54
C ASP A 81 -17.89 -0.01 -7.11
N PRO A 82 -16.58 -0.19 -6.81
CA PRO A 82 -15.85 -1.39 -7.24
C PRO A 82 -16.18 -2.62 -6.39
N TRP A 83 -16.82 -2.43 -5.23
CA TRP A 83 -17.23 -3.48 -4.28
C TRP A 83 -18.72 -3.30 -3.90
N PRO A 84 -19.65 -3.45 -4.86
CA PRO A 84 -21.06 -3.37 -4.56
C PRO A 84 -21.41 -4.40 -3.48
N ALA A 85 -22.09 -3.96 -2.42
CA ALA A 85 -22.68 -4.89 -1.46
C ALA A 85 -23.66 -5.81 -2.22
N ASP A 86 -23.49 -7.12 -2.05
CA ASP A 86 -24.52 -8.10 -2.45
C ASP A 86 -25.84 -7.84 -1.70
#